data_AF-A0A3A1UQB1-F1
#
_entry.id   AF-A0A3A1UQB1-F1
#
_cell.length_a   1.000
_cell.length_b   1.000
_cell.length_c   1.000
_cell.angle_alpha   90.00
_cell.angle_beta   90.00
_cell.angle_gamma   90.00
#
_symmetry.space_group_name_H-M   'P 1'
#
loop_
_entity.id
_entity.type
_entity.pdbx_description
1 polymer ?
#
loop_
_entity_poly.entity_id
_entity_poly.type
_entity_poly.pdbx_seq_one_letter_code
_entity_poly.pdbx_strand_id
1 'polypeptide(L)'
;MRKKCTCGDMMTMKLRTVIYSGKVEIDNVPIFSCTSCSRSEVIPEVKPDLTGLIAKLGADPHKGSFLFNECNEWADLLVEAKANKQQPEAHEVEALIEQRVNMLLDLYLLAQSLNDEAWIADINKRLNQISRRTLHT
;
A
#
# COMPACT_ATOMS: atom_id res chain seq x y z
N MET A 1 -12.13 -2.78 5.35
CA MET A 1 -11.12 -2.93 6.44
C MET A 1 -11.33 -1.85 7.50
N ARG A 2 -11.34 -2.24 8.78
CA ARG A 2 -11.57 -1.35 9.92
C ARG A 2 -10.81 -1.86 11.15
N LYS A 3 -10.58 -0.99 12.13
CA LYS A 3 -10.02 -1.38 13.43
C LYS A 3 -10.50 -0.46 14.54
N LYS A 4 -10.34 -0.85 15.80
CA LYS A 4 -10.72 -0.01 16.94
C LYS A 4 -9.74 1.16 17.12
N CYS A 5 -10.27 2.36 17.30
CA CYS A 5 -9.52 3.56 17.64
C CYS A 5 -9.26 3.62 19.15
N THR A 6 -8.24 4.37 19.55
CA THR A 6 -7.95 4.63 20.97
C THR A 6 -9.04 5.44 21.67
N CYS A 7 -9.90 6.16 20.93
CA CYS A 7 -11.05 6.86 21.51
C CYS A 7 -12.28 5.96 21.73
N GLY A 8 -12.20 4.67 21.36
CA GLY A 8 -13.29 3.70 21.52
C GLY A 8 -14.08 3.40 20.23
N ASP A 9 -14.16 4.37 19.31
CA ASP A 9 -14.87 4.22 18.03
C ASP A 9 -14.07 3.44 16.98
N MET A 10 -14.71 3.14 15.84
CA MET A 10 -14.06 2.47 14.72
C MET A 10 -13.29 3.44 13.82
N MET A 11 -12.12 3.00 13.34
CA MET A 11 -11.38 3.61 12.25
C MET A 11 -11.63 2.83 10.97
N THR A 12 -11.84 3.54 9.88
CA THR A 12 -12.00 2.94 8.54
C THR A 12 -10.75 3.17 7.71
N MET A 13 -10.34 2.17 6.93
CA MET A 13 -9.26 2.36 5.96
C MET A 13 -9.69 3.34 4.86
N LYS A 14 -8.80 4.27 4.50
CA LYS A 14 -8.95 5.22 3.39
C LYS A 14 -7.60 5.35 2.67
N LEU A 15 -7.65 5.61 1.37
CA LEU A 15 -6.51 6.10 0.61
C LEU A 15 -6.47 7.64 0.72
N ARG A 16 -5.32 8.20 1.07
CA ARG A 16 -5.11 9.65 1.24
C ARG A 16 -3.76 10.10 0.72
N THR A 17 -3.65 11.40 0.48
CA THR A 17 -2.40 12.10 0.24
C THR A 17 -1.68 12.38 1.57
N VAL A 18 -0.40 12.03 1.64
CA VAL A 18 0.53 12.43 2.70
C VAL A 18 1.41 13.56 2.18
N ILE A 19 1.48 14.68 2.91
CA ILE A 19 2.30 15.82 2.53
C ILE A 19 3.62 15.75 3.31
N TYR A 20 4.74 15.66 2.60
CA TYR A 20 6.08 15.65 3.18
C TYR A 20 6.82 16.97 2.91
N SER A 21 7.37 17.55 3.98
CA SER A 21 8.11 18.84 3.97
C SER A 21 7.34 20.02 3.35
N GLY A 22 6.00 19.91 3.22
CA GLY A 22 5.18 20.90 2.50
C GLY A 22 5.47 21.02 0.99
N LYS A 23 6.31 20.14 0.44
CA LYS A 23 6.78 20.19 -0.95
C LYS A 23 6.34 18.98 -1.77
N VAL A 24 6.25 17.81 -1.14
CA VAL A 24 5.94 16.57 -1.82
C VAL A 24 4.58 16.04 -1.38
N GLU A 25 3.73 15.77 -2.36
CA GLU A 25 2.46 15.07 -2.17
C GLU A 25 2.66 13.59 -2.51
N ILE A 26 2.36 12.71 -1.57
CA ILE A 26 2.43 11.26 -1.76
C ILE A 26 1.00 10.72 -1.73
N ASP A 27 0.44 10.44 -2.90
CA ASP A 27 -0.92 9.99 -3.08
C ASP A 27 -1.08 8.49 -2.85
N ASN A 28 -2.34 8.06 -2.71
CA ASN A 28 -2.72 6.65 -2.54
C ASN A 28 -2.05 5.95 -1.35
N VAL A 29 -1.74 6.68 -0.28
CA VAL A 29 -1.23 6.09 0.96
C VAL A 29 -2.40 5.49 1.75
N PRO A 30 -2.39 4.18 2.06
CA PRO A 30 -3.41 3.59 2.90
C PRO A 30 -3.27 4.03 4.36
N ILE A 31 -4.35 4.58 4.92
CA ILE A 31 -4.43 5.03 6.30
C ILE A 31 -5.69 4.49 6.98
N PHE A 32 -5.66 4.34 8.30
CA PHE A 32 -6.86 4.30 9.13
C PHE A 32 -7.23 5.71 9.56
N SER A 33 -8.52 6.05 9.49
CA SER A 33 -9.04 7.35 9.92
C SER A 33 -10.29 7.18 10.78
N CYS A 34 -10.32 7.84 11.94
CA CYS A 34 -11.46 7.90 12.85
C CYS A 34 -12.28 9.17 12.59
N THR A 35 -13.59 9.04 12.38
CA THR A 35 -14.48 10.20 12.20
C THR A 35 -14.79 10.93 13.50
N SER A 36 -14.70 10.25 14.65
CA SER A 36 -15.09 10.83 15.95
C SER A 36 -14.00 11.72 16.56
N CYS A 37 -12.75 11.26 16.55
CA CYS A 37 -11.62 12.02 17.11
C CYS A 37 -10.66 12.60 16.06
N SER A 38 -10.97 12.43 14.77
CA SER A 38 -10.14 12.87 13.64
C SER A 38 -8.72 12.27 13.57
N ARG A 39 -8.39 11.31 14.44
CA ARG A 39 -7.10 10.61 14.41
C ARG A 39 -6.94 9.87 13.09
N SER A 40 -5.75 9.97 12.50
CA SER A 40 -5.37 9.25 11.29
C SER A 40 -4.00 8.61 11.48
N GLU A 41 -3.80 7.42 10.91
CA GLU A 41 -2.53 6.71 10.98
C GLU A 41 -2.30 5.87 9.73
N VAL A 42 -1.07 5.84 9.23
CA VAL A 42 -0.66 4.94 8.15
C VAL A 42 -0.81 3.50 8.62
N ILE A 43 -1.33 2.62 7.76
CA ILE A 43 -1.46 1.21 8.12
C ILE A 43 -0.08 0.57 8.35
N PRO A 44 0.11 -0.28 9.38
CA PRO A 44 1.43 -0.81 9.73
C PRO A 44 2.18 -1.46 8.56
N GLU A 45 1.45 -2.18 7.71
CA GLU A 45 1.95 -2.97 6.59
C GLU A 45 2.76 -2.15 5.58
N VAL A 46 2.38 -0.88 5.36
CA VAL A 46 3.00 -0.02 4.34
C VAL A 46 3.99 0.98 4.93
N LYS A 47 4.04 1.11 6.26
CA LYS A 47 4.93 2.07 6.92
C LYS A 47 6.40 1.91 6.51
N PRO A 48 6.99 0.69 6.47
CA PRO A 48 8.39 0.54 6.09
C PRO A 48 8.67 1.09 4.68
N ASP A 49 7.80 0.78 3.72
CA ASP A 49 7.95 1.23 2.34
C ASP A 49 7.73 2.73 2.19
N LEU A 50 6.75 3.31 2.90
CA LEU A 50 6.54 4.76 2.93
C LEU A 50 7.74 5.50 3.54
N THR A 51 8.27 5.00 4.66
CA THR A 51 9.48 5.57 5.26
C THR A 51 10.70 5.43 4.35
N GLY A 52 10.80 4.32 3.61
CA GLY A 52 11.84 4.13 2.60
C GLY A 52 11.71 5.13 1.45
N LEU A 53 10.50 5.42 0.98
CA LEU A 53 10.24 6.45 -0.02
C LEU A 53 10.65 7.84 0.50
N ILE A 54 10.22 8.20 1.72
CA ILE A 54 10.57 9.49 2.34
C ILE A 54 12.09 9.62 2.53
N ALA A 55 12.76 8.54 2.95
CA ALA A 55 14.22 8.54 3.09
C ALA A 55 14.93 8.81 1.74
N LYS A 56 14.42 8.26 0.63
CA LYS A 56 14.95 8.53 -0.72
C LYS A 56 14.72 9.97 -1.18
N LEU A 57 13.65 10.61 -0.73
CA LEU A 57 13.37 12.03 -1.02
C LEU A 57 14.32 12.98 -0.29
N GLY A 58 14.88 12.55 0.85
CA GLY A 58 15.78 13.36 1.67
C GLY A 58 15.09 14.50 2.41
N ALA A 59 15.84 15.29 3.18
CA ALA A 59 15.29 16.32 4.05
C ALA A 59 14.74 17.55 3.31
N ASP A 60 15.28 17.84 2.12
CA ASP A 60 14.89 18.99 1.30
C ASP A 60 14.54 18.57 -0.14
N PRO A 61 13.40 17.89 -0.33
CA PRO A 61 13.01 17.43 -1.66
C PRO A 61 12.55 18.59 -2.55
N HIS A 62 12.69 18.43 -3.86
CA HIS A 62 12.00 19.29 -4.82
C HIS A 62 10.49 19.12 -4.73
N LYS A 63 9.75 20.16 -5.12
CA LYS A 63 8.30 20.10 -5.19
C LYS A 63 7.86 19.03 -6.20
N GLY A 64 6.92 18.18 -5.84
CA GLY A 64 6.44 17.11 -6.72
C GLY A 64 5.33 16.26 -6.12
N SER A 65 4.85 15.31 -6.92
CA SER A 65 3.83 14.34 -6.53
C SER A 65 4.31 12.91 -6.84
N PHE A 66 3.98 11.96 -5.98
CA PHE A 66 4.27 10.54 -6.15
C PHE A 66 3.03 9.70 -5.89
N LEU A 67 2.80 8.69 -6.72
CA LEU A 67 1.77 7.69 -6.48
C LEU A 67 2.37 6.55 -5.64
N PHE A 68 1.96 6.42 -4.38
CA PHE A 68 2.55 5.41 -3.50
C PHE A 68 2.28 3.98 -3.99
N ASN A 69 1.14 3.74 -4.65
CA ASN A 69 0.80 2.45 -5.22
C ASN A 69 1.72 2.01 -6.36
N GLU A 70 2.47 2.91 -7.01
CA GLU A 70 3.47 2.51 -8.01
C GLU A 70 4.70 1.82 -7.39
N CYS A 71 4.90 1.98 -6.08
CA CYS A 71 6.08 1.44 -5.38
C CYS A 71 5.73 0.46 -4.24
N ASN A 72 4.44 0.29 -3.95
CA ASN A 72 3.93 -0.59 -2.90
C ASN A 72 2.73 -1.41 -3.40
N GLU A 73 2.96 -2.71 -3.53
CA GLU A 73 1.99 -3.66 -4.09
C GLU A 73 0.70 -3.76 -3.27
N TRP A 74 0.80 -3.61 -1.95
CA TRP A 74 -0.39 -3.64 -1.10
C TRP A 74 -1.24 -2.39 -1.27
N ALA A 75 -0.62 -1.21 -1.40
CA ALA A 75 -1.34 0.01 -1.72
C ALA A 75 -2.02 -0.06 -3.11
N ASP A 76 -1.35 -0.67 -4.10
CA ASP A 76 -1.91 -0.86 -5.44
C ASP A 76 -3.15 -1.75 -5.44
N LEU A 77 -3.08 -2.88 -4.74
CA LEU A 77 -4.23 -3.76 -4.59
C LEU A 77 -5.41 -3.05 -3.90
N LEU A 78 -5.14 -2.21 -2.89
CA LEU A 78 -6.19 -1.43 -2.23
C LEU A 78 -6.78 -0.34 -3.12
N VAL A 79 -6.01 0.24 -4.05
CA VAL A 79 -6.51 1.14 -5.09
C VAL A 79 -7.44 0.37 -6.03
N GLU A 80 -7.02 -0.79 -6.52
CA GLU A 80 -7.80 -1.66 -7.40
C GLU A 80 -9.12 -2.11 -6.74
N ALA A 81 -9.03 -2.60 -5.50
CA ALA A 81 -10.20 -3.04 -4.74
C ALA A 81 -11.22 -1.91 -4.57
N LYS A 82 -10.75 -0.69 -4.30
CA LYS A 82 -11.63 0.49 -4.14
C LYS A 82 -12.22 0.95 -5.47
N ALA A 83 -11.48 0.83 -6.57
CA ALA A 83 -11.98 1.15 -7.91
C ALA A 83 -13.12 0.21 -8.33
N ASN A 84 -13.01 -1.08 -7.97
CA ASN A 84 -14.07 -2.06 -8.21
C ASN A 84 -15.29 -1.84 -7.31
N LYS A 85 -15.05 -1.48 -6.03
CA LYS A 85 -16.13 -1.24 -5.05
C LYS A 85 -15.67 -0.28 -3.97
N GLN A 86 -16.47 0.75 -3.70
CA GLN A 86 -16.12 1.80 -2.72
C GLN A 86 -15.81 1.26 -1.31
N GLN A 87 -16.45 0.16 -0.92
CA GLN A 87 -16.20 -0.58 0.31
C GLN A 87 -16.12 -2.08 -0.02
N PRO A 88 -14.92 -2.61 -0.33
CA PRO A 88 -14.76 -4.02 -0.61
C PRO A 88 -14.85 -4.83 0.69
N GLU A 89 -15.56 -5.95 0.63
CA GLU A 89 -15.64 -6.94 1.68
C GLU A 89 -14.31 -7.71 1.78
N ALA A 90 -14.06 -8.33 2.94
CA ALA A 90 -12.78 -9.03 3.17
C ALA A 90 -12.50 -10.14 2.14
N HIS A 91 -13.53 -10.89 1.73
CA HIS A 91 -13.38 -11.97 0.74
C HIS A 91 -13.06 -11.45 -0.68
N GLU A 92 -13.56 -10.27 -1.06
CA GLU A 92 -13.26 -9.64 -2.35
C GLU A 92 -11.78 -9.21 -2.39
N VAL A 93 -11.28 -8.68 -1.27
CA VAL A 93 -9.87 -8.31 -1.14
C VAL A 93 -8.97 -9.56 -1.17
N GLU A 94 -9.36 -10.65 -0.49
CA GLU A 94 -8.58 -11.89 -0.52
C GLU A 94 -8.54 -12.53 -1.91
N ALA A 95 -9.64 -12.48 -2.68
CA ALA A 95 -9.64 -12.95 -4.06
C ALA A 95 -8.68 -12.13 -4.95
N LEU A 96 -8.66 -10.80 -4.80
CA LEU A 96 -7.72 -9.95 -5.52
C LEU A 96 -6.26 -10.24 -5.14
N ILE A 97 -6.01 -10.55 -3.87
CA ILE A 97 -4.69 -10.96 -3.39
C ILE A 97 -4.25 -12.25 -4.05
N GLU A 98 -5.11 -13.28 -4.06
CA GLU A 98 -4.79 -14.56 -4.68
C GLU A 98 -4.46 -14.39 -6.16
N GLN A 99 -5.30 -13.64 -6.89
CA GLN A 99 -5.05 -13.31 -8.29
C GLN A 99 -3.72 -12.58 -8.47
N ARG A 100 -3.41 -11.61 -7.61
CA ARG A 100 -2.17 -10.83 -7.70
C ARG A 100 -0.93 -11.67 -7.42
N VAL A 101 -0.99 -12.55 -6.42
CA VAL A 101 0.11 -13.47 -6.10
C VAL A 101 0.35 -14.42 -7.27
N ASN A 102 -0.69 -15.02 -7.84
CA ASN A 102 -0.54 -15.92 -8.99
C ASN A 102 0.11 -15.19 -10.18
N MET A 103 -0.36 -13.98 -10.51
CA MET A 103 0.24 -13.16 -11.56
C MET A 103 1.72 -12.85 -11.30
N LEU A 104 2.09 -12.49 -10.06
CA LEU A 104 3.49 -12.20 -9.71
C LEU A 104 4.36 -13.45 -9.81
N LEU A 105 3.85 -14.62 -9.45
CA LEU A 105 4.57 -15.90 -9.59
C LEU A 105 4.75 -16.29 -11.06
N ASP A 106 3.76 -16.05 -11.92
CA ASP A 106 3.89 -16.27 -13.36
C ASP A 106 4.97 -15.36 -13.97
N LEU A 107 4.97 -14.07 -13.59
CA LEU A 107 6.02 -13.12 -14.00
C LEU A 107 7.39 -13.51 -13.47
N TYR A 108 7.45 -14.08 -12.26
CA TYR A 108 8.69 -14.55 -11.66
C TYR A 108 9.32 -15.67 -12.49
N LEU A 109 8.52 -16.66 -12.93
CA LEU A 109 8.99 -17.73 -13.80
C LEU A 109 9.53 -17.20 -15.13
N LEU A 110 8.85 -16.20 -15.71
CA LEU A 110 9.32 -15.54 -16.93
C LEU A 110 10.65 -14.80 -16.69
N ALA A 111 10.75 -14.00 -15.63
CA ALA A 111 11.97 -13.26 -15.29
C ALA A 111 13.16 -14.21 -15.05
N GLN A 112 12.92 -15.35 -14.38
CA GLN A 112 13.90 -16.41 -14.21
C GLN A 112 14.36 -17.01 -15.55
N SER A 113 13.42 -17.28 -16.47
CA SER A 113 13.77 -17.83 -17.79
C SER A 113 14.66 -16.88 -18.62
N LEU A 114 14.59 -15.58 -18.33
CA LEU A 114 15.37 -14.53 -18.98
C LEU A 114 16.65 -14.17 -18.22
N ASN A 115 16.87 -14.73 -17.02
CA ASN A 115 17.95 -14.34 -16.09
C ASN A 115 17.96 -12.83 -15.76
N ASP A 116 16.78 -12.21 -15.68
CA ASP A 116 16.66 -10.79 -15.34
C ASP A 116 16.62 -10.61 -13.81
N GLU A 117 17.81 -10.51 -13.21
CA GLU A 117 17.97 -10.38 -11.75
C GLU A 117 17.31 -9.13 -11.17
N ALA A 118 17.27 -8.03 -11.93
CA ALA A 118 16.62 -6.80 -11.47
C ALA A 118 15.10 -7.00 -11.39
N TRP A 119 14.51 -7.66 -12.38
CA TRP A 119 13.10 -7.95 -12.40
C TRP A 119 12.72 -8.99 -11.33
N ILE A 120 13.53 -10.03 -11.15
CA ILE A 120 13.39 -11.03 -10.07
C ILE A 120 13.38 -10.34 -8.70
N ALA A 121 14.31 -9.40 -8.46
CA ALA A 121 14.38 -8.65 -7.20
C ALA A 121 13.14 -7.78 -6.97
N ASP A 122 12.62 -7.12 -8.02
CA ASP A 122 11.39 -6.33 -7.94
C ASP A 122 10.17 -7.19 -7.60
N ILE A 123 10.00 -8.33 -8.28
CA ILE A 123 8.88 -9.25 -8.02
C ILE A 123 8.95 -9.78 -6.58
N ASN A 124 10.14 -10.19 -6.12
CA ASN A 124 10.33 -10.63 -4.74
C ASN A 124 9.97 -9.55 -3.73
N LYS A 125 10.33 -8.28 -3.99
CA LYS A 125 9.94 -7.15 -3.15
C LYS A 125 8.42 -6.99 -3.10
N ARG A 126 7.73 -7.06 -4.25
CA ARG A 126 6.27 -6.94 -4.35
C ARG A 126 5.54 -8.08 -3.61
N LEU A 127 6.00 -9.32 -3.78
CA LEU A 127 5.50 -10.49 -3.03
C LEU A 127 5.71 -10.32 -1.52
N ASN A 128 6.85 -9.77 -1.09
CA ASN A 128 7.13 -9.49 0.32
C ASN A 128 6.20 -8.41 0.91
N GLN A 129 5.85 -7.39 0.13
CA GLN A 129 4.89 -6.37 0.57
C GLN A 129 3.50 -6.99 0.80
N ILE A 130 3.07 -7.90 -0.09
CA ILE A 130 1.81 -8.64 0.06
C ILE A 130 1.86 -9.60 1.25
N SER A 131 3.00 -10.25 1.54
CA SER A 131 3.09 -11.25 2.63
C SER A 131 3.03 -10.65 4.02
N ARG A 132 3.39 -9.36 4.20
CA ARG A 132 3.27 -8.63 5.47
C ARG A 132 1.84 -8.29 5.86
N ARG A 133 0.86 -8.49 4.96
CA ARG A 133 -0.49 -7.99 5.14
C ARG A 133 -1.19 -8.62 6.33
N THR A 134 -1.92 -7.80 7.08
CA THR A 134 -2.94 -8.28 8.03
C THR A 134 -4.30 -7.73 7.62
N LEU A 135 -5.27 -8.62 7.40
CA LEU A 135 -6.65 -8.19 7.18
C LEU A 135 -7.27 -7.74 8.51
N HIS A 136 -7.42 -6.44 8.68
CA HIS A 136 -8.13 -5.86 9.82
C HIS A 136 -9.66 -5.87 9.58
N THR A 137 -10.37 -6.68 10.37
CA THR A 137 -11.84 -6.90 10.34
C THR A 137 -12.62 -6.05 11.35
#